data_AF-A0A7M3WU24-F1
#
_entry.id   AF-A0A7M3WU24-F1
#
_cell.length_a   1.000
_cell.length_b   1.000
_cell.length_c   1.000
_cell.angle_alpha   90.00
_cell.angle_beta   90.00
_cell.angle_gamma   90.00
#
_symmetry.space_group_name_H-M   'P 1'
#
loop_
_entity.id
_entity.type
_entity.pdbx_description
1 polymer ?
#
loop_
_entity_poly.entity_id
_entity_poly.type
_entity_poly.pdbx_seq_one_letter_code
_entity_poly.pdbx_strand_id
1 'polypeptide(L)'
;MGVLDQADWATFKRAETWKALGIAAVLFGTIAFASLSLFGSLDALFQSDAEPEPVPDVIFQSVNRTGIEDSIANETGWLHLSDLRGDVIILDFMAHDCSNCHKVQAHLEAEMQGWKDLAAANGVGFHIIAYGAWYNEDLAYLNTSGGAYTVPTYPTGIGSPDAAVLPNGTADPVRLFTASGTGSIPVVVIIDESGYIVHRQNTGTPTDGWGGFDAAVEQVIVDGGSTMVDERIAWTEPETSLTAVFVLGALLSILVYFSPCAFPVLPGFISYYLSLGAREDELIAEEKLKSRMPNSAVIGLLAGLGMLTFFLIIGLVAAVMGEAFARSGLIHYIAIAV
;
A
#
# COMPACT_ATOMS: atom_id res chain seq x y z
N MET A 1 34.51 -21.68 28.54
CA MET A 1 33.30 -21.42 29.34
C MET A 1 32.23 -20.93 28.38
N GLY A 2 31.11 -21.64 28.28
CA GLY A 2 30.10 -21.40 27.26
C GLY A 2 29.22 -20.20 27.59
N VAL A 3 28.80 -19.46 26.57
CA VAL A 3 27.87 -18.31 26.65
C VAL A 3 26.59 -18.64 27.42
N LEU A 4 26.19 -19.93 27.46
CA LEU A 4 25.02 -20.43 28.18
C LEU A 4 25.16 -20.45 29.71
N ASP A 5 26.38 -20.51 30.24
CA ASP A 5 26.65 -20.48 31.71
C ASP A 5 26.62 -19.05 32.28
N GLN A 6 26.60 -18.02 31.42
CA GLN A 6 26.47 -16.61 31.83
C GLN A 6 25.01 -16.13 31.89
N ALA A 7 24.07 -16.92 31.39
CA ALA A 7 22.65 -16.57 31.39
C ALA A 7 22.01 -16.91 32.75
N ASP A 8 21.52 -15.90 33.47
CA ASP A 8 20.77 -16.10 34.71
C ASP A 8 19.33 -16.55 34.40
N TRP A 9 19.12 -17.86 34.33
CA TRP A 9 17.82 -18.50 34.12
C TRP A 9 16.85 -18.33 35.30
N ALA A 10 17.31 -17.84 36.46
CA ALA A 10 16.43 -17.57 37.59
C ALA A 10 15.48 -16.38 37.31
N THR A 11 15.79 -15.56 36.31
CA THR A 11 14.98 -14.42 35.89
C THR A 11 13.58 -14.85 35.40
N PHE A 12 13.46 -15.96 34.66
CA PHE A 12 12.17 -16.47 34.17
C PHE A 12 11.22 -16.99 35.26
N LYS A 13 11.75 -17.24 36.46
CA LYS A 13 10.95 -17.65 37.63
C LYS A 13 10.36 -16.47 38.41
N ARG A 14 10.77 -15.23 38.09
CA ARG A 14 10.27 -14.03 38.77
C ARG A 14 8.97 -13.57 38.13
N ALA A 15 7.95 -13.35 38.97
CA ALA A 15 6.65 -12.85 38.52
C ALA A 15 6.76 -11.47 37.84
N GLU A 16 7.75 -10.66 38.20
CA GLU A 16 7.99 -9.35 37.59
C GLU A 16 8.40 -9.44 36.12
N THR A 17 9.11 -10.50 35.73
CA THR A 17 9.53 -10.72 34.33
C THR A 17 8.34 -10.98 33.42
N TRP A 18 7.35 -11.75 33.89
CA TRP A 18 6.11 -12.01 33.15
C TRP A 18 5.19 -10.79 33.11
N LYS A 19 5.16 -9.98 34.17
CA LYS A 19 4.46 -8.69 34.17
C LYS A 19 5.09 -7.72 33.16
N ALA A 20 6.42 -7.64 33.12
CA ALA A 20 7.14 -6.81 32.15
C ALA A 20 6.89 -7.28 30.71
N LEU A 21 6.87 -8.59 30.46
CA LEU A 21 6.52 -9.16 29.15
C LEU A 21 5.09 -8.80 28.72
N GLY A 22 4.12 -8.90 29.64
CA GLY A 22 2.73 -8.52 29.36
C GLY A 22 2.59 -7.03 29.03
N ILE A 23 3.27 -6.16 29.79
CA ILE A 23 3.29 -4.72 29.52
C ILE A 23 3.93 -4.46 28.15
N ALA A 24 5.05 -5.11 27.83
CA ALA A 24 5.71 -4.97 26.55
C ALA A 24 4.80 -5.41 25.39
N ALA A 25 4.16 -6.58 25.49
CA ALA A 25 3.26 -7.08 24.45
C ALA A 25 2.10 -6.11 24.18
N VAL A 26 1.50 -5.52 25.23
CA VAL A 26 0.44 -4.52 25.08
C VAL A 26 0.98 -3.24 24.43
N LEU A 27 2.12 -2.72 24.89
CA LEU A 27 2.73 -1.50 24.33
C LEU A 27 3.14 -1.66 22.86
N PHE A 28 3.78 -2.77 22.51
CA PHE A 28 4.16 -3.05 21.13
C PHE A 28 2.92 -3.29 20.25
N GLY A 29 1.90 -4.00 20.78
CA GLY A 29 0.65 -4.22 20.06
C GLY A 29 -0.11 -2.94 19.78
N THR A 30 -0.22 -2.03 20.75
CA THR A 30 -0.91 -0.75 20.57
C THR A 30 -0.15 0.19 19.63
N ILE A 31 1.18 0.24 19.71
CA ILE A 31 2.00 1.05 18.81
C ILE A 31 1.95 0.50 17.39
N ALA A 32 2.05 -0.81 17.21
CA ALA A 32 1.91 -1.45 15.90
C ALA A 32 0.53 -1.14 15.30
N PHE A 33 -0.54 -1.37 16.06
CA PHE A 33 -1.90 -1.05 15.63
C PHE A 33 -2.06 0.43 15.27
N ALA A 34 -1.65 1.34 16.14
CA ALA A 34 -1.74 2.77 15.89
C ALA A 34 -0.94 3.21 14.65
N SER A 35 0.27 2.65 14.46
CA SER A 35 1.08 2.95 13.27
C SER A 35 0.43 2.44 11.99
N LEU A 36 -0.08 1.21 11.97
CA LEU A 36 -0.79 0.60 10.84
C LEU A 36 -2.08 1.37 10.51
N SER A 37 -2.86 1.75 11.52
CA SER A 37 -4.05 2.58 11.34
C SER A 37 -3.71 3.97 10.78
N LEU A 38 -2.63 4.60 11.26
CA LEU A 38 -2.16 5.87 10.73
C LEU A 38 -1.73 5.75 9.27
N PHE A 39 -0.98 4.71 8.89
CA PHE A 39 -0.62 4.50 7.48
C PHE A 39 -1.86 4.29 6.60
N GLY A 40 -2.85 3.52 7.06
CA GLY A 40 -4.12 3.37 6.34
C GLY A 40 -4.90 4.70 6.21
N SER A 41 -4.85 5.58 7.22
CA SER A 41 -5.45 6.92 7.13
C SER A 41 -4.63 7.89 6.27
N LEU A 42 -3.32 7.70 6.20
CA LEU A 42 -2.43 8.51 5.38
C LEU A 42 -2.60 8.20 3.89
N ASP A 43 -2.86 6.95 3.51
CA ASP A 43 -3.21 6.62 2.12
C ASP A 43 -4.44 7.40 1.63
N ALA A 44 -5.43 7.64 2.50
CA ALA A 44 -6.57 8.50 2.19
C ALA A 44 -6.20 10.00 2.09
N LEU A 45 -5.20 10.47 2.86
CA LEU A 45 -4.68 11.85 2.80
C LEU A 45 -3.76 12.10 1.59
N PHE A 46 -3.04 11.08 1.12
CA PHE A 46 -2.18 11.19 -0.07
C PHE A 46 -2.96 11.09 -1.37
N GLN A 47 -4.22 10.65 -1.33
CA GLN A 47 -5.11 10.58 -2.49
C GLN A 47 -5.71 11.94 -2.89
N SER A 48 -5.55 13.01 -2.08
CA SER A 48 -6.46 14.16 -2.13
C SER A 48 -5.89 15.52 -2.56
N ASP A 49 -4.71 15.63 -3.17
CA ASP A 49 -4.18 16.93 -3.65
C ASP A 49 -4.25 17.14 -5.18
N ALA A 50 -4.53 16.08 -5.96
CA ALA A 50 -4.78 16.20 -7.39
C ALA A 50 -6.28 16.36 -7.67
N GLU A 51 -6.64 17.24 -8.60
CA GLU A 51 -8.03 17.43 -8.99
C GLU A 51 -8.53 16.18 -9.73
N PRO A 52 -9.64 15.55 -9.30
CA PRO A 52 -10.14 14.34 -9.94
C PRO A 52 -10.50 14.60 -11.40
N GLU A 53 -10.02 13.75 -12.30
CA GLU A 53 -10.36 13.77 -13.72
C GLU A 53 -11.05 12.45 -14.12
N PRO A 54 -11.89 12.44 -15.16
CA PRO A 54 -12.42 11.19 -15.70
C PRO A 54 -11.28 10.25 -16.10
N VAL A 55 -11.45 8.95 -15.88
CA VAL A 55 -10.45 7.96 -16.25
C VAL A 55 -10.23 7.98 -17.77
N PRO A 56 -8.99 7.76 -18.25
CA PRO A 56 -8.72 7.62 -19.67
C PRO A 56 -9.43 6.41 -20.28
N ASP A 57 -9.45 6.33 -21.61
CA ASP A 57 -9.88 5.10 -22.27
C ASP A 57 -8.83 4.00 -22.00
N VAL A 58 -9.29 2.83 -21.59
CA VAL A 58 -8.45 1.65 -21.34
C VAL A 58 -8.84 0.62 -22.37
N ILE A 59 -7.87 0.27 -23.23
CA ILE A 59 -8.08 -0.58 -24.40
C ILE A 59 -7.30 -1.87 -24.23
N PHE A 60 -8.00 -3.00 -24.26
CA PHE A 60 -7.36 -4.30 -24.08
C PHE A 60 -8.13 -5.43 -24.77
N GLN A 61 -7.42 -6.53 -25.03
CA GLN A 61 -8.02 -7.67 -25.71
C GLN A 61 -8.65 -8.61 -24.68
N SER A 62 -9.91 -8.96 -24.91
CA SER A 62 -10.68 -9.84 -24.05
C SER A 62 -10.48 -11.31 -24.42
N VAL A 63 -10.90 -12.21 -23.53
CA VAL A 63 -10.94 -13.66 -23.81
C VAL A 63 -12.01 -14.01 -24.87
N ASN A 64 -12.92 -13.08 -25.17
CA ASN A 64 -13.92 -13.17 -26.24
C ASN A 64 -14.84 -14.40 -26.13
N ARG A 65 -15.43 -14.63 -24.95
CA ARG A 65 -16.36 -15.74 -24.71
C ARG A 65 -17.79 -15.31 -25.04
N THR A 66 -18.55 -16.25 -25.60
CA THR A 66 -19.97 -16.04 -25.92
C THR A 66 -20.80 -15.96 -24.64
N GLY A 67 -21.69 -14.97 -24.57
CA GLY A 67 -22.55 -14.67 -23.42
C GLY A 67 -21.89 -13.92 -22.27
N ILE A 68 -20.61 -13.52 -22.41
CA ILE A 68 -19.86 -12.76 -21.39
C ILE A 68 -19.26 -11.51 -22.03
N GLU A 69 -18.14 -11.65 -22.74
CA GLU A 69 -17.45 -10.51 -23.37
C GLU A 69 -18.14 -10.02 -24.63
N ASP A 70 -18.86 -10.87 -25.36
CA ASP A 70 -19.51 -10.54 -26.64
C ASP A 70 -20.55 -9.41 -26.56
N SER A 71 -21.07 -9.14 -25.35
CA SER A 71 -22.02 -8.05 -25.11
C SER A 71 -21.37 -6.66 -25.06
N ILE A 72 -20.07 -6.58 -24.78
CA ILE A 72 -19.35 -5.32 -24.55
C ILE A 72 -18.05 -5.18 -25.37
N ALA A 73 -17.50 -6.29 -25.87
CA ALA A 73 -16.35 -6.30 -26.76
C ALA A 73 -16.78 -6.15 -28.22
N ASN A 74 -15.91 -5.56 -29.03
CA ASN A 74 -16.15 -5.46 -30.47
C ASN A 74 -16.01 -6.83 -31.17
N GLU A 75 -16.31 -6.90 -32.47
CA GLU A 75 -16.26 -8.14 -33.27
C GLU A 75 -14.88 -8.83 -33.26
N THR A 76 -13.82 -8.09 -32.94
CA THR A 76 -12.44 -8.58 -32.84
C THR A 76 -12.01 -8.96 -31.42
N GLY A 77 -12.92 -8.86 -30.44
CA GLY A 77 -12.66 -9.17 -29.03
C GLY A 77 -11.93 -8.08 -28.26
N TRP A 78 -11.90 -6.84 -28.75
CA TRP A 78 -11.30 -5.71 -28.03
C TRP A 78 -12.35 -4.97 -27.21
N LEU A 79 -11.96 -4.60 -26.00
CA LEU A 79 -12.75 -3.81 -25.07
C LEU A 79 -12.21 -2.38 -25.02
N HIS A 80 -13.11 -1.41 -25.06
CA HIS A 80 -12.84 0.00 -24.83
C HIS A 80 -13.65 0.45 -23.63
N LEU A 81 -12.97 0.91 -22.58
CA LEU A 81 -13.65 1.39 -21.38
C LEU A 81 -14.49 2.65 -21.67
N SER A 82 -14.15 3.41 -22.70
CA SER A 82 -14.93 4.56 -23.15
C SER A 82 -16.32 4.20 -23.68
N ASP A 83 -16.50 2.99 -24.21
CA ASP A 83 -17.79 2.55 -24.78
C ASP A 83 -18.84 2.29 -23.69
N LEU A 84 -18.39 2.14 -22.45
CA LEU A 84 -19.21 1.91 -21.26
C LEU A 84 -19.44 3.20 -20.45
N ARG A 85 -19.09 4.36 -20.99
CA ARG A 85 -19.36 5.66 -20.35
C ARG A 85 -20.87 5.86 -20.25
N GLY A 86 -21.34 6.31 -19.08
CA GLY A 86 -22.76 6.37 -18.73
C GLY A 86 -23.23 5.22 -17.84
N ASP A 87 -22.42 4.15 -17.73
CA ASP A 87 -22.68 3.02 -16.84
C ASP A 87 -21.72 3.06 -15.65
N VAL A 88 -22.13 2.44 -14.53
CA VAL A 88 -21.24 2.20 -13.38
C VAL A 88 -20.35 1.01 -13.70
N ILE A 89 -19.05 1.15 -13.48
CA ILE A 89 -18.05 0.13 -13.82
C ILE A 89 -17.24 -0.24 -12.60
N ILE A 90 -17.16 -1.53 -12.29
CA ILE A 90 -16.14 -2.08 -11.39
C ILE A 90 -15.00 -2.62 -12.25
N LEU A 91 -13.81 -2.05 -12.10
CA LEU A 91 -12.62 -2.49 -12.82
C LEU A 91 -11.66 -3.19 -11.84
N ASP A 92 -11.48 -4.49 -12.02
CA ASP A 92 -10.65 -5.38 -11.19
C ASP A 92 -9.29 -5.66 -11.85
N PHE A 93 -8.22 -5.12 -11.27
CA PHE A 93 -6.84 -5.40 -11.67
C PHE A 93 -6.36 -6.69 -11.02
N MET A 94 -6.31 -7.76 -11.81
CA MET A 94 -6.02 -9.11 -11.34
C MET A 94 -5.00 -9.83 -12.22
N ALA A 95 -4.51 -10.98 -11.74
CA ALA A 95 -3.66 -11.87 -12.51
C ALA A 95 -3.95 -13.33 -12.17
N HIS A 96 -3.64 -14.24 -13.10
CA HIS A 96 -3.98 -15.65 -12.96
C HIS A 96 -3.33 -16.29 -11.72
N ASP A 97 -2.04 -16.05 -11.45
CA ASP A 97 -1.36 -16.63 -10.28
C ASP A 97 -1.27 -15.68 -9.07
N CYS A 98 -2.18 -14.70 -8.97
CA CYS A 98 -2.25 -13.80 -7.83
C CYS A 98 -3.26 -14.29 -6.78
N SER A 99 -2.76 -14.89 -5.69
CA SER A 99 -3.59 -15.49 -4.63
C SER A 99 -4.57 -14.50 -3.97
N ASN A 100 -4.12 -13.26 -3.72
CA ASN A 100 -4.98 -12.22 -3.15
C ASN A 100 -6.00 -11.68 -4.16
N CYS A 101 -5.71 -11.74 -5.45
CA CYS A 101 -6.65 -11.37 -6.51
C CYS A 101 -7.84 -12.34 -6.55
N HIS A 102 -7.61 -13.64 -6.28
CA HIS A 102 -8.70 -14.63 -6.23
C HIS A 102 -9.70 -14.38 -5.10
N LYS A 103 -9.27 -13.71 -4.02
CA LYS A 103 -10.18 -13.30 -2.95
C LYS A 103 -11.07 -12.14 -3.37
N VAL A 104 -10.53 -11.17 -4.13
CA VAL A 104 -11.32 -10.11 -4.75
C VAL A 104 -12.33 -10.71 -5.72
N GLN A 105 -11.86 -11.59 -6.61
CA GLN A 105 -12.73 -12.29 -7.56
C GLN A 105 -13.87 -13.01 -6.86
N ALA A 106 -13.59 -13.81 -5.83
CA ALA A 106 -14.61 -14.57 -5.11
C ALA A 106 -15.68 -13.67 -4.48
N HIS A 107 -15.28 -12.49 -3.96
CA HIS A 107 -16.22 -11.50 -3.44
C HIS A 107 -17.07 -10.88 -4.55
N LEU A 108 -16.44 -10.40 -5.62
CA LEU A 108 -17.15 -9.80 -6.75
C LEU A 108 -18.16 -10.79 -7.36
N GLU A 109 -17.79 -12.07 -7.52
CA GLU A 109 -18.69 -13.09 -8.06
C GLU A 109 -19.86 -13.42 -7.14
N ALA A 110 -19.67 -13.32 -5.82
CA ALA A 110 -20.74 -13.55 -4.84
C ALA A 110 -21.80 -12.44 -4.89
N GLU A 111 -21.37 -11.18 -4.98
CA GLU A 111 -22.26 -10.01 -4.90
C GLU A 111 -22.76 -9.51 -6.27
N MET A 112 -22.11 -9.92 -7.37
CA MET A 112 -22.41 -9.44 -8.73
C MET A 112 -23.88 -9.49 -9.08
N GLN A 113 -24.59 -10.58 -8.78
CA GLN A 113 -25.99 -10.70 -9.14
C GLN A 113 -26.86 -9.70 -8.36
N GLY A 114 -26.57 -9.46 -7.08
CA GLY A 114 -27.26 -8.48 -6.26
C GLY A 114 -27.09 -7.06 -6.80
N TRP A 115 -25.86 -6.68 -7.16
CA TRP A 115 -25.59 -5.37 -7.76
C TRP A 115 -26.20 -5.21 -9.14
N LYS A 116 -26.19 -6.25 -9.98
CA LYS A 116 -26.87 -6.23 -11.29
C LYS A 116 -28.38 -6.04 -11.15
N ASP A 117 -29.00 -6.74 -10.20
CA ASP A 117 -30.44 -6.61 -9.95
C ASP A 117 -30.78 -5.21 -9.40
N LEU A 118 -29.93 -4.66 -8.52
CA LEU A 118 -30.07 -3.31 -7.99
C LEU A 118 -29.92 -2.24 -9.09
N ALA A 119 -28.92 -2.39 -9.96
CA ALA A 119 -28.72 -1.48 -11.09
C ALA A 119 -29.88 -1.52 -12.08
N ALA A 120 -30.38 -2.72 -12.40
CA ALA A 120 -31.57 -2.90 -13.23
C ALA A 120 -32.82 -2.25 -12.62
N ALA A 121 -32.99 -2.34 -11.29
CA ALA A 121 -34.10 -1.71 -10.58
C ALA A 121 -34.05 -0.18 -10.61
N ASN A 122 -32.85 0.41 -10.65
CA ASN A 122 -32.63 1.85 -10.73
C ASN A 122 -32.45 2.37 -12.17
N GLY A 123 -32.46 1.48 -13.17
CA GLY A 123 -32.31 1.84 -14.58
C GLY A 123 -30.89 2.32 -14.95
N VAL A 124 -29.89 1.88 -14.20
CA VAL A 124 -28.47 2.21 -14.38
C VAL A 124 -27.77 1.03 -15.05
N GLY A 125 -26.92 1.27 -16.04
CA GLY A 125 -26.07 0.21 -16.59
C GLY A 125 -24.94 -0.10 -15.63
N PHE A 126 -24.60 -1.38 -15.47
CA PHE A 126 -23.60 -1.83 -14.50
C PHE A 126 -22.75 -2.96 -15.07
N HIS A 127 -21.43 -2.80 -15.02
CA HIS A 127 -20.47 -3.76 -15.55
C HIS A 127 -19.36 -4.04 -14.55
N ILE A 128 -18.93 -5.30 -14.47
CA ILE A 128 -17.71 -5.71 -13.76
C ILE A 128 -16.74 -6.24 -14.81
N ILE A 129 -15.49 -5.77 -14.78
CA ILE A 129 -14.49 -6.08 -15.80
C ILE A 129 -13.17 -6.39 -15.11
N ALA A 130 -12.59 -7.55 -15.40
CA ALA A 130 -11.24 -7.90 -15.00
C ALA A 130 -10.22 -7.43 -16.06
N TYR A 131 -9.16 -6.82 -15.59
CA TYR A 131 -8.00 -6.43 -16.38
C TYR A 131 -6.78 -7.26 -15.94
N GLY A 132 -6.25 -8.06 -16.87
CA GLY A 132 -5.06 -8.88 -16.65
C GLY A 132 -3.80 -8.02 -16.48
N ALA A 133 -3.40 -7.82 -15.24
CA ALA A 133 -2.29 -6.95 -14.85
C ALA A 133 -0.89 -7.56 -15.09
N TRP A 134 -0.81 -8.84 -15.48
CA TRP A 134 0.46 -9.49 -15.81
C TRP A 134 0.61 -9.70 -17.31
N TYR A 135 1.47 -8.87 -17.91
CA TYR A 135 1.60 -8.74 -19.38
C TYR A 135 2.32 -9.90 -20.07
N ASN A 136 2.84 -10.86 -19.31
CA ASN A 136 3.52 -12.04 -19.86
C ASN A 136 2.58 -13.26 -20.00
N GLU A 137 1.35 -13.15 -19.51
CA GLU A 137 0.32 -14.18 -19.67
C GLU A 137 -0.19 -14.17 -21.12
N ASP A 138 -0.93 -15.19 -21.52
CA ASP A 138 -1.65 -15.19 -22.80
C ASP A 138 -3.15 -15.40 -22.58
N LEU A 139 -3.95 -15.06 -23.59
CA LEU A 139 -5.42 -15.21 -23.50
C LEU A 139 -5.86 -16.66 -23.28
N ALA A 140 -5.09 -17.64 -23.76
CA ALA A 140 -5.41 -19.04 -23.56
C ALA A 140 -5.25 -19.43 -22.09
N TYR A 141 -4.19 -18.95 -21.45
CA TYR A 141 -3.89 -19.17 -20.04
C TYR A 141 -4.90 -18.49 -19.13
N LEU A 142 -5.25 -17.23 -19.40
CA LEU A 142 -6.32 -16.52 -18.69
C LEU A 142 -7.67 -17.24 -18.75
N ASN A 143 -7.91 -18.01 -19.82
CA ASN A 143 -9.11 -18.81 -20.04
C ASN A 143 -9.04 -20.24 -19.47
N THR A 144 -8.04 -20.55 -18.65
CA THR A 144 -7.97 -21.84 -17.95
C THR A 144 -8.26 -21.69 -16.48
N SER A 145 -9.17 -22.50 -15.94
CA SER A 145 -9.36 -22.61 -14.49
C SER A 145 -8.38 -23.64 -13.92
N GLY A 146 -7.72 -23.33 -12.81
CA GLY A 146 -6.74 -24.22 -12.19
C GLY A 146 -6.41 -23.85 -10.75
N GLY A 147 -6.40 -24.84 -9.86
CA GLY A 147 -6.06 -24.63 -8.45
C GLY A 147 -7.05 -23.70 -7.74
N ALA A 148 -6.55 -22.56 -7.26
CA ALA A 148 -7.35 -21.51 -6.59
C ALA A 148 -7.93 -20.48 -7.57
N TYR A 149 -7.42 -20.42 -8.80
CA TYR A 149 -7.94 -19.55 -9.85
C TYR A 149 -9.10 -20.22 -10.59
N THR A 150 -10.18 -19.48 -10.76
CA THR A 150 -11.26 -19.79 -11.69
C THR A 150 -11.32 -18.69 -12.72
N VAL A 151 -11.58 -19.02 -13.99
CA VAL A 151 -11.80 -17.96 -14.98
C VAL A 151 -12.98 -17.09 -14.53
N PRO A 152 -12.83 -15.77 -14.40
CA PRO A 152 -13.89 -14.87 -13.96
C PRO A 152 -15.19 -15.07 -14.73
N THR A 153 -16.32 -15.09 -14.02
CA THR A 153 -17.66 -15.17 -14.61
C THR A 153 -18.11 -13.87 -15.29
N TYR A 154 -17.33 -12.82 -15.13
CA TYR A 154 -17.48 -11.51 -15.77
C TYR A 154 -16.37 -11.29 -16.82
N PRO A 155 -16.53 -10.32 -17.74
CA PRO A 155 -15.56 -10.02 -18.78
C PRO A 155 -14.12 -9.90 -18.27
N THR A 156 -13.19 -10.59 -18.93
CA THR A 156 -11.75 -10.53 -18.61
C THR A 156 -10.90 -10.49 -19.87
N GLY A 157 -9.65 -10.03 -19.74
CA GLY A 157 -8.73 -9.89 -20.84
C GLY A 157 -7.29 -9.65 -20.42
N ILE A 158 -6.41 -9.58 -21.41
CA ILE A 158 -4.98 -9.36 -21.21
C ILE A 158 -4.67 -7.86 -21.27
N GLY A 159 -4.02 -7.35 -20.23
CA GLY A 159 -3.55 -5.97 -20.18
C GLY A 159 -2.24 -5.73 -20.93
N SER A 160 -1.84 -4.46 -21.00
CA SER A 160 -0.58 -4.00 -21.57
C SER A 160 -0.07 -2.76 -20.82
N PRO A 161 1.24 -2.51 -20.77
CA PRO A 161 1.79 -1.25 -20.23
C PRO A 161 1.38 -0.01 -21.04
N ASP A 162 0.77 -0.18 -22.21
CA ASP A 162 0.33 0.91 -23.11
C ASP A 162 -1.20 0.95 -23.30
N ALA A 163 -1.96 0.29 -22.44
CA ALA A 163 -3.42 0.14 -22.62
C ALA A 163 -4.24 1.40 -22.28
N ALA A 164 -3.76 2.30 -21.43
CA ALA A 164 -4.45 3.56 -21.15
C ALA A 164 -4.08 4.64 -22.19
N VAL A 165 -5.07 5.22 -22.86
CA VAL A 165 -4.87 6.27 -23.86
C VAL A 165 -5.04 7.65 -23.21
N LEU A 166 -3.94 8.39 -23.14
CA LEU A 166 -3.87 9.76 -22.62
C LEU A 166 -3.72 10.77 -23.77
N PRO A 167 -4.07 12.06 -23.56
CA PRO A 167 -3.87 13.09 -24.58
C PRO A 167 -2.42 13.22 -25.10
N ASN A 168 -1.44 12.86 -24.26
CA ASN A 168 0.00 13.02 -24.53
C ASN A 168 0.74 11.68 -24.73
N GLY A 169 0.04 10.55 -24.86
CA GLY A 169 0.67 9.24 -25.06
C GLY A 169 -0.15 8.07 -24.50
N THR A 170 0.53 6.97 -24.22
CA THR A 170 -0.03 5.80 -23.55
C THR A 170 0.53 5.65 -22.14
N ALA A 171 -0.22 4.98 -21.27
CA ALA A 171 0.23 4.64 -19.93
C ALA A 171 -0.24 3.25 -19.50
N ASP A 172 0.40 2.74 -18.46
CA ASP A 172 0.07 1.47 -17.81
C ASP A 172 -1.12 1.70 -16.87
N PRO A 173 -2.30 1.09 -17.12
CA PRO A 173 -3.47 1.24 -16.26
C PRO A 173 -3.23 0.79 -14.81
N VAL A 174 -2.48 -0.29 -14.59
CA VAL A 174 -2.20 -0.81 -13.25
C VAL A 174 -1.41 0.22 -12.46
N ARG A 175 -0.41 0.84 -13.08
CA ARG A 175 0.34 1.94 -12.44
C ARG A 175 -0.51 3.17 -12.23
N LEU A 176 -1.35 3.52 -13.20
CA LEU A 176 -2.21 4.70 -13.15
C LEU A 176 -3.23 4.62 -12.00
N PHE A 177 -3.80 3.45 -11.77
CA PHE A 177 -4.85 3.26 -10.77
C PHE A 177 -4.35 2.68 -9.45
N THR A 178 -3.02 2.51 -9.28
CA THR A 178 -2.41 2.16 -8.00
C THR A 178 -1.90 3.40 -7.28
N ALA A 179 -1.88 3.35 -5.94
CA ALA A 179 -1.33 4.45 -5.17
C ALA A 179 0.16 4.65 -5.52
N SER A 180 0.55 5.89 -5.83
CA SER A 180 1.94 6.27 -6.16
C SER A 180 2.60 5.45 -7.29
N GLY A 181 1.83 4.97 -8.27
CA GLY A 181 2.39 4.30 -9.44
C GLY A 181 3.07 2.95 -9.15
N THR A 182 2.77 2.33 -8.00
CA THR A 182 3.45 1.11 -7.52
C THR A 182 3.25 -0.09 -8.45
N GLY A 183 2.13 -0.15 -9.17
CA GLY A 183 1.73 -1.30 -9.96
C GLY A 183 1.40 -2.52 -9.09
N SER A 184 1.05 -2.33 -7.81
CA SER A 184 0.67 -3.41 -6.91
C SER A 184 -0.72 -3.95 -7.22
N ILE A 185 -0.89 -5.26 -7.22
CA ILE A 185 -2.20 -5.93 -7.36
C ILE A 185 -2.47 -6.82 -6.14
N PRO A 186 -3.75 -7.06 -5.76
CA PRO A 186 -4.96 -6.61 -6.45
C PRO A 186 -5.30 -5.14 -6.20
N VAL A 187 -5.96 -4.53 -7.17
CA VAL A 187 -6.68 -3.27 -7.00
C VAL A 187 -8.02 -3.40 -7.69
N VAL A 188 -9.09 -3.01 -7.02
CA VAL A 188 -10.41 -2.89 -7.63
C VAL A 188 -10.91 -1.47 -7.44
N VAL A 189 -11.38 -0.85 -8.53
CA VAL A 189 -11.91 0.52 -8.53
C VAL A 189 -13.36 0.54 -8.96
N ILE A 190 -14.13 1.43 -8.35
CA ILE A 190 -15.50 1.76 -8.75
C ILE A 190 -15.45 3.06 -9.53
N ILE A 191 -15.97 3.03 -10.75
CA ILE A 191 -16.04 4.16 -11.67
C ILE A 191 -17.52 4.51 -11.84
N ASP A 192 -17.85 5.79 -11.63
CA ASP A 192 -19.21 6.30 -11.79
C ASP A 192 -19.61 6.47 -13.27
N GLU A 193 -20.88 6.79 -13.51
CA GLU A 193 -21.43 7.01 -14.84
C GLU A 193 -20.72 8.13 -15.63
N SER A 194 -20.10 9.07 -14.91
CA SER A 194 -19.36 10.19 -15.48
C SER A 194 -17.89 9.85 -15.77
N GLY A 195 -17.45 8.63 -15.41
CA GLY A 195 -16.10 8.14 -15.61
C GLY A 195 -15.11 8.49 -14.49
N TYR A 196 -15.57 8.95 -13.31
CA TYR A 196 -14.70 9.25 -12.18
C TYR A 196 -14.59 8.07 -11.23
N ILE A 197 -13.41 7.89 -10.64
CA ILE A 197 -13.22 6.87 -9.59
C ILE A 197 -13.86 7.39 -8.31
N VAL A 198 -14.82 6.66 -7.75
CA VAL A 198 -15.50 7.02 -6.49
C VAL A 198 -15.04 6.18 -5.31
N HIS A 199 -14.43 5.03 -5.57
CA HIS A 199 -13.89 4.17 -4.53
C HIS A 199 -12.76 3.28 -5.06
N ARG A 200 -11.86 2.87 -4.16
CA ARG A 200 -10.74 1.97 -4.48
C ARG A 200 -10.44 1.05 -3.31
N GLN A 201 -10.26 -0.23 -3.61
CA GLN A 201 -9.86 -1.26 -2.64
C GLN A 201 -8.57 -1.96 -3.12
N ASN A 202 -7.51 -1.90 -2.31
CA ASN A 202 -6.15 -2.33 -2.67
C ASN A 202 -5.76 -3.72 -2.13
N THR A 203 -6.72 -4.48 -1.59
CA THR A 203 -6.46 -5.82 -1.03
C THR A 203 -7.70 -6.68 -1.07
N GLY A 204 -7.53 -7.99 -1.26
CA GLY A 204 -8.62 -8.98 -1.18
C GLY A 204 -9.04 -9.37 0.24
N THR A 205 -8.41 -8.81 1.28
CA THR A 205 -8.82 -8.99 2.68
C THR A 205 -8.90 -7.64 3.40
N PRO A 206 -9.86 -6.79 3.04
CA PRO A 206 -10.06 -5.52 3.74
C PRO A 206 -10.43 -5.75 5.22
N THR A 207 -10.01 -4.82 6.09
CA THR A 207 -10.18 -4.96 7.55
C THR A 207 -11.63 -4.83 8.01
N ASP A 208 -12.47 -4.19 7.21
CA ASP A 208 -13.91 -4.03 7.42
C ASP A 208 -14.75 -5.14 6.76
N GLY A 209 -14.09 -6.11 6.11
CA GLY A 209 -14.77 -7.23 5.47
C GLY A 209 -15.64 -6.83 4.28
N TRP A 210 -15.21 -5.84 3.49
CA TRP A 210 -15.86 -5.33 2.27
C TRP A 210 -17.01 -4.34 2.48
N GLY A 211 -17.41 -4.07 3.73
CA GLY A 211 -18.53 -3.17 4.01
C GLY A 211 -18.42 -1.78 3.38
N GLY A 212 -17.23 -1.18 3.36
CA GLY A 212 -17.02 0.13 2.71
C GLY A 212 -17.09 0.07 1.18
N PHE A 213 -16.59 -1.01 0.57
CA PHE A 213 -16.65 -1.21 -0.88
C PHE A 213 -18.09 -1.45 -1.34
N ASP A 214 -18.80 -2.37 -0.66
CA ASP A 214 -20.17 -2.74 -1.02
C ASP A 214 -21.13 -1.56 -0.86
N ALA A 215 -20.97 -0.79 0.22
CA ALA A 215 -21.74 0.44 0.43
C ALA A 215 -21.49 1.47 -0.67
N ALA A 216 -20.24 1.62 -1.14
CA ALA A 216 -19.92 2.52 -2.24
C ALA A 216 -20.54 2.06 -3.57
N VAL A 217 -20.57 0.75 -3.85
CA VAL A 217 -21.28 0.19 -5.03
C VAL A 217 -22.78 0.50 -4.94
N GLU A 218 -23.41 0.26 -3.80
CA GLU A 218 -24.83 0.54 -3.62
C GLU A 218 -25.14 2.04 -3.75
N GLN A 219 -24.31 2.90 -3.14
CA GLN A 219 -24.47 4.35 -3.19
C GLN A 219 -24.35 4.88 -4.63
N VAL A 220 -23.33 4.46 -5.38
CA VAL A 220 -23.15 4.93 -6.78
C VAL A 220 -24.30 4.45 -7.67
N ILE A 221 -24.87 3.27 -7.42
CA ILE A 221 -26.01 2.74 -8.19
C ILE A 221 -27.33 3.44 -7.84
N VAL A 222 -27.58 3.72 -6.56
CA VAL A 222 -28.87 4.24 -6.06
C VAL A 222 -28.93 5.76 -6.14
N ASP A 223 -27.89 6.43 -5.66
CA ASP A 223 -27.84 7.89 -5.55
C ASP A 223 -27.13 8.54 -6.74
N GLY A 224 -26.31 7.78 -7.48
CA GLY A 224 -25.54 8.23 -8.63
C GLY A 224 -24.20 8.89 -8.25
N GLY A 225 -23.21 8.81 -9.15
CA GLY A 225 -21.87 9.35 -8.91
C GLY A 225 -21.81 10.86 -8.67
N SER A 226 -22.80 11.60 -9.16
CA SER A 226 -22.94 13.04 -8.88
C SER A 226 -23.10 13.40 -7.40
N THR A 227 -23.48 12.44 -6.54
CA THR A 227 -23.56 12.62 -5.08
C THR A 227 -22.24 12.34 -4.36
N MET A 228 -21.29 11.70 -5.05
CA MET A 228 -20.00 11.26 -4.51
C MET A 228 -18.84 12.15 -4.97
N VAL A 229 -19.12 13.40 -5.38
CA VAL A 229 -18.10 14.31 -5.94
C VAL A 229 -16.95 14.56 -4.96
N ASP A 230 -17.26 14.69 -3.67
CA ASP A 230 -16.26 14.88 -2.61
C ASP A 230 -15.46 13.60 -2.30
N GLU A 231 -15.93 12.44 -2.77
CA GLU A 231 -15.30 11.13 -2.61
C GLU A 231 -14.48 10.71 -3.85
N ARG A 232 -14.48 11.54 -4.91
CA ARG A 232 -13.78 11.23 -6.14
C ARG A 232 -12.27 11.17 -5.92
N ILE A 233 -11.67 10.10 -6.42
CA ILE A 233 -10.25 9.79 -6.28
C ILE A 233 -9.53 10.16 -7.57
N ALA A 234 -8.49 10.99 -7.47
CA ALA A 234 -7.60 11.26 -8.59
C ALA A 234 -6.74 10.04 -8.95
N TRP A 235 -6.51 9.84 -10.24
CA TRP A 235 -5.62 8.80 -10.77
C TRP A 235 -4.25 9.36 -11.22
N THR A 236 -4.09 10.68 -11.27
CA THR A 236 -2.81 11.33 -11.49
C THR A 236 -2.01 11.37 -10.20
N GLU A 237 -0.69 11.12 -10.28
CA GLU A 237 0.18 11.31 -9.11
C GLU A 237 0.09 12.78 -8.68
N PRO A 238 -0.26 13.06 -7.40
CA PRO A 238 -0.19 14.42 -6.90
C PRO A 238 1.24 14.92 -7.06
N GLU A 239 1.40 16.19 -7.45
CA GLU A 239 2.71 16.83 -7.41
C GLU A 239 3.22 16.72 -5.98
N THR A 240 4.19 15.83 -5.74
CA THR A 240 4.68 15.54 -4.39
C THR A 240 5.12 16.84 -3.74
N SER A 241 4.26 17.41 -2.88
CA SER A 241 4.60 18.65 -2.22
C SER A 241 5.71 18.32 -1.24
N LEU A 242 6.91 18.84 -1.51
CA LEU A 242 8.08 18.71 -0.62
C LEU A 242 7.71 19.07 0.83
N THR A 243 6.74 19.96 1.00
CA THR A 243 6.15 20.34 2.29
C THR A 243 5.40 19.19 2.98
N ALA A 244 4.51 18.45 2.28
CA ALA A 244 3.80 17.32 2.88
C ALA A 244 4.75 16.18 3.25
N VAL A 245 5.74 15.89 2.39
CA VAL A 245 6.78 14.90 2.69
C VAL A 245 7.59 15.31 3.92
N PHE A 246 7.93 16.60 4.04
CA PHE A 246 8.65 17.13 5.19
C PHE A 246 7.82 17.07 6.48
N VAL A 247 6.55 17.46 6.44
CA VAL A 247 5.65 17.43 7.60
C VAL A 247 5.40 16.00 8.08
N LEU A 248 5.16 15.07 7.15
CA LEU A 248 5.01 13.66 7.50
C LEU A 248 6.31 13.09 8.06
N GLY A 249 7.45 13.36 7.40
CA GLY A 249 8.76 12.95 7.88
C GLY A 249 9.04 13.45 9.30
N ALA A 250 8.64 14.69 9.62
CA ALA A 250 8.76 15.26 10.96
C ALA A 250 7.85 14.53 11.97
N LEU A 251 6.59 14.25 11.62
CA LEU A 251 5.66 13.52 12.50
C LEU A 251 6.12 12.08 12.76
N LEU A 252 6.55 11.37 11.71
CA LEU A 252 7.11 10.02 11.83
C LEU A 252 8.39 10.02 12.66
N SER A 253 9.25 11.03 12.53
CA SER A 253 10.45 11.17 13.36
C SER A 253 10.11 11.33 14.84
N ILE A 254 9.06 12.10 15.17
CA ILE A 254 8.57 12.23 16.54
C ILE A 254 8.04 10.89 17.05
N LEU A 255 7.26 10.16 16.24
CA LEU A 255 6.75 8.83 16.58
C LEU A 255 7.86 7.80 16.81
N VAL A 256 8.88 7.79 15.95
CA VAL A 256 10.06 6.91 16.07
C VAL A 256 10.87 7.24 17.33
N TYR A 257 10.96 8.51 17.72
CA TYR A 257 11.63 8.92 18.96
C TYR A 257 10.96 8.29 20.20
N PHE A 258 9.63 8.18 20.20
CA PHE A 258 8.88 7.50 21.27
C PHE A 258 8.75 5.99 21.05
N SER A 259 9.37 5.45 20.01
CA SER A 259 9.33 4.02 19.74
C SER A 259 10.08 3.24 20.84
N PRO A 260 9.49 2.16 21.37
CA PRO A 260 10.06 1.34 22.43
C PRO A 260 11.42 0.72 22.09
N CYS A 261 11.89 0.83 20.84
CA CYS A 261 13.22 0.41 20.40
C CYS A 261 14.36 1.29 20.94
N ALA A 262 14.11 2.57 21.24
CA ALA A 262 15.13 3.49 21.76
C ALA A 262 15.30 3.41 23.30
N PHE A 263 14.25 2.97 23.99
CA PHE A 263 14.21 2.91 25.47
C PHE A 263 15.27 1.99 26.11
N PRO A 264 15.60 0.80 25.56
CA PRO A 264 16.62 -0.09 26.13
C PRO A 264 18.04 0.49 26.09
N VAL A 265 18.30 1.46 25.21
CA VAL A 265 19.64 2.03 25.02
C VAL A 265 19.92 3.18 25.98
N LEU A 266 18.87 3.83 26.50
CA LEU A 266 18.95 4.96 27.44
C LEU A 266 19.76 4.64 28.72
N PRO A 267 19.53 3.51 29.41
CA PRO A 267 20.35 3.12 30.56
C PRO A 267 21.83 2.91 30.21
N GLY A 268 22.10 2.36 29.02
CA GLY A 268 23.46 2.16 28.50
C GLY A 268 24.18 3.48 28.23
N PHE A 269 23.50 4.43 27.61
CA PHE A 269 24.04 5.79 27.40
C PHE A 269 24.31 6.51 28.72
N ILE A 270 23.37 6.48 29.66
CA ILE A 270 23.55 7.12 30.98
C ILE A 270 24.74 6.51 31.72
N SER A 271 24.86 5.18 31.73
CA SER A 271 26.00 4.50 32.35
C SER A 271 27.34 4.86 31.69
N TYR A 272 27.37 4.92 30.35
CA TYR A 272 28.55 5.35 29.59
C TYR A 272 28.96 6.79 29.94
N TYR A 273 28.02 7.74 29.91
CA TYR A 273 28.29 9.14 30.27
C TYR A 273 28.73 9.32 31.71
N LEU A 274 28.13 8.60 32.66
CA LEU A 274 28.55 8.64 34.07
C LEU A 274 29.96 8.05 34.23
N SER A 275 30.29 6.97 33.52
CA SER A 275 31.64 6.38 33.54
C SER A 275 32.69 7.28 32.90
N LEU A 276 32.32 8.04 31.87
CA LEU A 276 33.19 9.02 31.21
C LEU A 276 33.41 10.25 32.08
N GLY A 277 32.35 10.79 32.69
CA GLY A 277 32.45 11.90 33.63
C GLY A 277 33.26 11.54 34.88
N ALA A 278 33.13 10.31 35.38
CA ALA A 278 33.92 9.82 36.50
C ALA A 278 35.40 9.61 36.18
N ARG A 279 35.74 9.39 34.89
CA ARG A 279 37.13 9.17 34.42
C ARG A 279 37.77 10.41 33.83
N GLU A 280 37.04 11.52 33.72
CA GLU A 280 37.54 12.78 33.17
C GLU A 280 38.72 13.32 33.98
N ASP A 281 38.59 13.34 35.31
CA ASP A 281 39.63 13.83 36.22
C ASP A 281 40.87 12.91 36.25
N GLU A 282 40.68 11.59 36.13
CA GLU A 282 41.78 10.61 36.05
C GLU A 282 42.54 10.69 34.71
N LEU A 283 41.82 10.88 33.58
CA LEU A 283 42.43 10.94 32.26
C LEU A 283 43.16 12.27 31.99
N ILE A 284 42.76 13.35 32.67
CA ILE A 284 43.50 14.63 32.71
C ILE A 284 44.74 14.48 33.60
N ALA A 285 44.64 13.77 34.73
CA ALA A 285 45.77 13.47 35.61
C ALA A 285 46.83 12.54 34.99
N GLU A 286 46.42 11.63 34.07
CA GLU A 286 47.31 10.76 33.30
C GLU A 286 47.91 11.43 32.02
N GLU A 287 47.75 12.74 31.82
CA GLU A 287 48.18 13.51 30.62
C GLU A 287 47.61 13.02 29.27
N LYS A 288 46.64 12.09 29.28
CA LYS A 288 46.02 11.55 28.07
C LYS A 288 44.92 12.46 27.49
N LEU A 289 44.34 13.34 28.30
CA LEU A 289 43.40 14.38 27.84
C LEU A 289 43.97 15.79 28.03
N LYS A 290 44.00 16.56 26.93
CA LYS A 290 44.57 17.92 26.87
C LYS A 290 43.59 19.04 27.29
N SER A 291 42.31 18.71 27.47
CA SER A 291 41.21 19.65 27.70
C SER A 291 40.04 18.96 28.39
N ARG A 292 39.26 19.73 29.16
CA ARG A 292 37.95 19.34 29.70
C ARG A 292 37.01 18.89 28.59
N MET A 293 36.19 17.86 28.84
CA MET A 293 35.24 17.34 27.86
C MET A 293 34.17 18.38 27.49
N PRO A 294 33.62 18.30 26.26
CA PRO A 294 32.54 19.19 25.82
C PRO A 294 31.29 19.04 26.71
N ASN A 295 30.51 20.12 26.82
CA ASN A 295 29.24 20.12 27.54
C ASN A 295 28.32 18.99 27.02
N SER A 296 27.52 18.40 27.90
CA SER A 296 26.60 17.28 27.60
C SER A 296 25.67 17.57 26.41
N ALA A 297 25.30 18.83 26.21
CA ALA A 297 24.53 19.28 25.04
C ALA A 297 25.28 19.08 23.70
N VAL A 298 26.59 19.30 23.66
CA VAL A 298 27.43 19.15 22.45
C VAL A 298 27.61 17.68 22.10
N ILE A 299 27.78 16.82 23.11
CA ILE A 299 27.93 15.38 22.89
C ILE A 299 26.58 14.77 22.46
N GLY A 300 25.47 15.22 23.05
CA GLY A 300 24.13 14.86 22.59
C GLY A 300 23.87 15.26 21.13
N LEU A 301 24.31 16.46 20.72
CA LEU A 301 24.18 16.93 19.35
C LEU A 301 25.06 16.12 18.37
N LEU A 302 26.30 15.79 18.75
CA LEU A 302 27.17 14.91 17.97
C LEU A 302 26.59 13.49 17.80
N ALA A 303 26.00 12.93 18.85
CA ALA A 303 25.32 11.64 18.79
C ALA A 303 24.07 11.68 17.89
N GLY A 304 23.28 12.76 17.98
CA GLY A 304 22.14 13.00 17.09
C GLY A 304 22.56 13.15 15.62
N LEU A 305 23.65 13.87 15.36
CA LEU A 305 24.21 14.03 14.01
C LEU A 305 24.68 12.67 13.44
N GLY A 306 25.23 11.79 14.29
CA GLY A 306 25.60 10.43 13.92
C GLY A 306 24.41 9.56 13.50
N MET A 307 23.29 9.63 14.25
CA MET A 307 22.07 8.93 13.87
C MET A 307 21.44 9.49 12.58
N LEU A 308 21.40 10.82 12.43
CA LEU A 308 20.89 11.47 11.22
C LEU A 308 21.68 11.07 9.97
N THR A 309 23.01 11.08 10.06
CA THR A 309 23.88 10.68 8.93
C THR A 309 23.71 9.21 8.58
N PHE A 310 23.57 8.33 9.57
CA PHE A 310 23.29 6.91 9.34
C PHE A 310 21.95 6.68 8.61
N PHE A 311 20.87 7.30 9.10
CA PHE A 311 19.56 7.18 8.44
C PHE A 311 19.51 7.83 7.07
N LEU A 312 20.23 8.93 6.85
CA LEU A 312 20.35 9.56 5.54
C LEU A 312 21.03 8.62 4.54
N ILE A 313 22.10 7.93 4.95
CA ILE A 313 22.78 6.95 4.10
C ILE A 313 21.84 5.78 3.77
N ILE A 314 21.13 5.23 4.76
CA ILE A 314 20.15 4.15 4.52
C ILE A 314 19.03 4.64 3.60
N GLY A 315 18.50 5.85 3.80
CA GLY A 315 17.46 6.43 2.95
C GLY A 315 17.93 6.61 1.51
N LEU A 316 19.17 7.04 1.30
CA LEU A 316 19.75 7.16 -0.04
C LEU A 316 19.93 5.80 -0.72
N VAL A 317 20.38 4.79 0.02
CA VAL A 317 20.45 3.40 -0.48
C VAL A 317 19.06 2.89 -0.83
N ALA A 318 18.06 3.13 0.04
CA ALA A 318 16.68 2.73 -0.19
C ALA A 318 16.05 3.43 -1.40
N ALA A 319 16.37 4.71 -1.64
CA ALA A 319 15.89 5.45 -2.81
C ALA A 319 16.44 4.86 -4.12
N VAL A 320 17.75 4.60 -4.16
CA VAL A 320 18.42 3.98 -5.31
C VAL A 320 17.88 2.57 -5.56
N MET A 321 17.70 1.78 -4.49
CA MET A 321 17.10 0.46 -4.59
C MET A 321 15.65 0.57 -5.05
N GLY A 322 14.83 1.43 -4.47
CA GLY A 322 13.41 1.59 -4.79
C GLY A 322 13.19 1.92 -6.27
N GLU A 323 13.97 2.84 -6.83
CA GLU A 323 13.90 3.14 -8.26
C GLU A 323 14.33 1.95 -9.13
N ALA A 324 15.35 1.19 -8.69
CA ALA A 324 15.76 -0.03 -9.36
C ALA A 324 14.73 -1.16 -9.24
N PHE A 325 14.00 -1.27 -8.13
CA PHE A 325 12.90 -2.22 -7.93
C PHE A 325 11.69 -1.86 -8.80
N ALA A 326 11.31 -0.58 -8.84
CA ALA A 326 10.21 -0.08 -9.66
C ALA A 326 10.47 -0.26 -11.16
N ARG A 327 11.73 -0.13 -11.60
CA ARG A 327 12.15 -0.36 -12.99
C ARG A 327 12.39 -1.82 -13.35
N SER A 328 12.81 -2.66 -12.40
CA SER A 328 13.16 -4.07 -12.69
C SER A 328 11.96 -5.02 -12.73
N GLY A 329 10.77 -4.59 -12.31
CA GLY A 329 9.59 -5.45 -12.26
C GLY A 329 9.67 -6.53 -11.19
N LEU A 330 10.68 -6.51 -10.31
CA LEU A 330 10.89 -7.50 -9.25
C LEU A 330 9.76 -7.53 -8.20
N ILE A 331 8.94 -6.48 -8.15
CA ILE A 331 7.67 -6.43 -7.40
C ILE A 331 6.78 -7.62 -7.78
N HIS A 332 6.74 -8.00 -9.06
CA HIS A 332 5.97 -9.15 -9.55
C HIS A 332 6.39 -10.47 -8.88
N TYR A 333 7.71 -10.72 -8.75
CA TYR A 333 8.19 -11.95 -8.09
C TYR A 333 7.93 -11.97 -6.59
N ILE A 334 7.97 -10.81 -5.92
CA ILE A 334 7.64 -10.71 -4.50
C ILE A 334 6.13 -10.91 -4.30
N ALA A 335 5.29 -10.36 -5.19
CA ALA A 335 3.84 -10.53 -5.17
C ALA A 335 3.39 -11.98 -5.44
N ILE A 336 4.13 -12.75 -6.26
CA ILE A 336 3.89 -14.20 -6.43
C ILE A 336 4.24 -14.98 -5.15
N ALA A 337 5.22 -14.53 -4.38
CA ALA A 337 5.78 -15.28 -3.25
C ALA A 337 5.04 -15.05 -1.91
N VAL A 338 4.21 -14.00 -1.80
CA VAL A 338 3.47 -13.60 -0.59
C VAL A 338 1.98 -13.87 -0.77
#